data_AF-A0A0N0D4Q2-F1
#
_entry.id   AF-A0A0N0D4Q2-F1
#
_cell.length_a   1.000
_cell.length_b   1.000
_cell.length_c   1.000
_cell.angle_alpha   90.00
_cell.angle_beta   90.00
_cell.angle_gamma   90.00
#
_symmetry.space_group_name_H-M   'P 1'
#
loop_
_entity.id
_entity.type
_entity.pdbx_description
1 polymer ?
#
loop_
_entity_poly.entity_id
_entity_poly.type
_entity_poly.pdbx_seq_one_letter_code
_entity_poly.pdbx_strand_id
1 'polypeptide(L)' 'SYPYLQKKVTLVEAISMAGGFTQIAARNRTRIIRVENGIEKIIEVKVDAITNSGKKGQDVTLHPEDVIVVPESFF' A
#
# COMPACT_ATOMS: atom_id res chain seq x y z
N SER A 1 31.48 1.35 3.96
CA SER A 1 30.26 2.08 3.54
C SER A 1 29.19 1.06 3.18
N TYR A 2 28.18 0.88 4.03
CA TYR A 2 27.10 -0.07 3.77
C TYR A 2 26.13 0.56 2.75
N PRO A 3 25.97 -0.02 1.54
CA PRO A 3 25.02 0.48 0.57
C PRO A 3 23.65 0.06 1.07
N TYR A 4 23.00 0.92 1.86
CA TYR A 4 21.58 0.77 2.13
C TYR A 4 20.89 0.92 0.78
N LEU A 5 20.61 -0.22 0.15
CA LEU A 5 19.54 -0.35 -0.83
C LEU A 5 18.40 0.48 -0.27
N GLN A 6 18.07 1.59 -0.93
CA GLN A 6 16.77 2.20 -0.80
C GLN A 6 15.78 1.16 -1.33
N LYS A 7 15.47 0.16 -0.49
CA LYS A 7 14.57 -0.93 -0.84
C LYS A 7 13.22 -0.25 -0.93
N LYS A 8 12.82 0.06 -2.17
CA LYS A 8 11.50 0.63 -2.45
C LYS A 8 10.49 -0.36 -1.92
N VAL A 9 9.78 0.02 -0.85
CA VAL A 9 8.74 -0.80 -0.24
C VAL A 9 7.47 -0.54 -1.03
N THR A 10 6.82 -1.61 -1.48
CA THR A 10 5.52 -1.50 -2.12
C THR A 10 4.38 -1.62 -1.12
N LEU A 11 3.16 -1.26 -1.54
CA LEU A 11 1.96 -1.38 -0.71
C LEU A 11 1.78 -2.82 -0.19
N VAL A 12 1.89 -3.81 -1.08
CA VAL A 12 1.73 -5.22 -0.71
C VAL A 12 2.83 -5.67 0.24
N GLU A 13 4.07 -5.24 0.03
CA GLU A 13 5.19 -5.55 0.93
C GLU A 13 4.99 -4.94 2.32
N ALA A 14 4.61 -3.66 2.40
CA ALA A 14 4.36 -2.99 3.68
C ALA A 14 3.26 -3.67 4.49
N ILE A 15 2.17 -4.07 3.82
CA ILE A 15 1.07 -4.80 4.48
C ILE A 15 1.53 -6.19 4.92
N SER A 16 2.34 -6.87 4.09
CA SER A 16 2.93 -8.16 4.47
C SER A 16 3.86 -8.02 5.68
N MET A 17 4.65 -6.95 5.75
CA MET A 17 5.50 -6.63 6.91
C MET A 17 4.67 -6.31 8.17
N ALA A 18 3.47 -5.76 8.02
CA ALA A 18 2.54 -5.50 9.11
C ALA A 18 1.75 -6.74 9.58
N GLY A 19 1.98 -7.92 8.99
CA GLY A 19 1.31 -9.18 9.33
C GLY A 19 0.26 -9.64 8.31
N GLY A 20 0.12 -8.93 7.19
CA GLY A 20 -0.82 -9.25 6.13
C GLY A 20 -2.21 -8.62 6.31
N PHE A 21 -3.14 -9.01 5.43
CA PHE A 21 -4.52 -8.55 5.51
C PHE A 21 -5.34 -9.42 6.46
N THR A 22 -6.23 -8.80 7.23
CA THR A 22 -7.29 -9.52 7.95
C THR A 22 -8.27 -10.16 6.96
N GLN A 23 -9.00 -11.19 7.40
CA GLN A 23 -9.98 -11.89 6.55
C GLN A 23 -11.15 -10.99 6.14
N ILE A 24 -11.46 -9.98 6.95
CA ILE A 24 -12.52 -9.01 6.72
C ILE A 24 -12.01 -7.70 6.11
N ALA A 25 -10.72 -7.60 5.75
CA ALA A 25 -10.19 -6.39 5.14
C ALA A 25 -10.84 -6.12 3.77
N ALA A 26 -11.33 -4.91 3.56
CA ALA A 26 -11.79 -4.44 2.26
C ALA A 26 -10.57 -4.04 1.39
N ARG A 27 -9.85 -5.04 0.90
CA ARG A 27 -8.61 -4.89 0.11
C ARG A 27 -8.73 -3.94 -1.08
N ASN A 28 -9.90 -3.90 -1.73
CA ASN A 28 -10.18 -3.00 -2.85
C ASN A 28 -10.51 -1.55 -2.48
N ARG A 29 -10.65 -1.26 -1.19
CA ARG A 29 -10.89 0.07 -0.62
C ARG A 29 -9.67 0.58 0.14
N THR A 30 -8.49 0.02 -0.15
CA THR A 30 -7.24 0.47 0.46
C THR A 30 -6.89 1.85 -0.08
N ARG A 31 -6.44 2.75 0.80
CA ARG A 31 -6.06 4.12 0.44
C ARG A 31 -4.69 4.44 0.99
N ILE A 32 -3.90 5.17 0.21
CA ILE A 32 -2.64 5.76 0.66
C ILE A 32 -2.87 7.26 0.77
N ILE A 33 -2.62 7.80 1.95
CA ILE A 33 -2.61 9.24 2.20
C ILE A 33 -1.15 9.67 2.14
N ARG A 34 -0.83 10.52 1.17
CA ARG A 34 0.50 11.08 0.96
C ARG A 34 0.45 12.59 1.04
N VAL A 35 1.36 13.19 1.79
CA VAL A 35 1.51 14.65 1.81
C VAL A 35 2.62 15.04 0.84
N GLU A 36 2.29 15.67 -0.27
CA GLU A 36 3.26 16.21 -1.23
C GLU A 36 3.19 17.74 -1.20
N ASN A 37 4.28 18.42 -0.84
CA ASN A 37 4.36 19.88 -0.75
C ASN A 37 3.28 20.52 0.17
N GLY A 38 2.91 19.85 1.26
CA GLY A 38 1.87 20.31 2.19
C GLY A 38 0.44 20.07 1.71
N ILE A 39 0.25 19.39 0.58
CA ILE A 39 -1.06 19.03 0.05
C ILE A 39 -1.28 17.53 0.27
N GLU A 40 -2.38 17.19 0.94
CA GLU A 40 -2.80 15.80 1.12
C GLU A 40 -3.34 15.23 -0.20
N LYS A 41 -2.79 14.09 -0.60
CA LYS A 41 -3.18 13.33 -1.78
C LYS A 41 -3.64 11.95 -1.35
N ILE A 42 -4.85 11.60 -1.74
CA ILE A 42 -5.44 10.30 -1.47
C ILE A 42 -5.32 9.46 -2.75
N ILE A 43 -4.62 8.33 -2.64
CA ILE A 43 -4.42 7.38 -3.73
C ILE A 43 -5.23 6.13 -3.39
N GLU A 44 -6.30 5.88 -4.13
CA GLU A 44 -7.10 4.68 -3.96
C GLU A 44 -6.45 3.50 -4.70
N VAL A 45 -6.29 2.38 -4.00
CA VAL A 45 -5.59 1.21 -4.52
C VAL A 45 -6.49 -0.02 -4.40
N LYS A 46 -6.76 -0.64 -5.55
CA LYS A 46 -7.49 -1.90 -5.65
C LYS A 46 -6.53 -3.06 -5.48
N VAL A 47 -6.28 -3.47 -4.24
CA VAL A 47 -5.22 -4.46 -3.96
C VAL A 47 -5.50 -5.82 -4.60
N ASP A 48 -6.77 -6.27 -4.70
CA ASP A 48 -7.07 -7.54 -5.38
C ASP A 48 -6.65 -7.53 -6.86
N ALA A 49 -6.71 -6.37 -7.53
CA ALA A 49 -6.27 -6.25 -8.92
C ALA A 49 -4.75 -6.44 -9.04
N ILE A 50 -3.99 -6.06 -8.00
CA ILE A 50 -2.53 -6.20 -7.93
C ILE A 50 -2.16 -7.66 -7.62
N THR A 51 -2.81 -8.28 -6.63
CA THR A 51 -2.49 -9.64 -6.19
C THR A 51 -2.99 -10.71 -7.15
N ASN A 52 -4.21 -10.59 -7.70
CA ASN A 52 -4.79 -11.61 -8.59
C ASN A 52 -4.17 -11.58 -9.99
N SER A 53 -3.76 -10.42 -10.49
CA SER A 53 -3.20 -10.31 -11.84
C SER A 53 -1.74 -10.79 -11.92
N GLY A 54 -1.06 -11.06 -10.79
CA GLY A 54 0.38 -11.33 -10.75
C GLY A 54 1.25 -10.18 -11.29
N LYS A 55 0.65 -9.05 -11.61
CA LYS A 55 1.30 -7.89 -12.23
C LYS A 55 1.88 -7.01 -11.14
N LYS A 56 3.11 -7.33 -10.71
CA LYS A 56 3.93 -6.48 -9.82
C LYS A 56 4.04 -5.02 -10.29
N GLY A 57 3.86 -4.76 -11.59
CA GLY A 57 3.85 -3.40 -12.15
C GLY A 57 2.64 -2.54 -11.76
N GLN A 58 1.60 -3.12 -11.15
CA GLN A 58 0.47 -2.36 -10.58
C GLN A 58 0.65 -2.05 -9.10
N ASP A 59 1.72 -2.55 -8.48
CA ASP A 59 1.98 -2.30 -7.06
C ASP A 59 2.49 -0.87 -6.85
N VAL A 60 1.93 -0.20 -5.86
CA VAL A 60 2.23 1.21 -5.59
C VAL A 60 3.48 1.28 -4.73
N THR A 61 4.51 1.98 -5.21
CA THR A 61 5.69 2.28 -4.39
C THR A 61 5.36 3.33 -3.34
N LEU A 62 5.67 2.99 -2.09
CA LEU A 62 5.46 3.86 -0.95
C LEU A 62 6.64 4.82 -0.79
N HIS A 63 6.33 5.99 -0.25
CA HIS A 63 7.29 7.03 0.11
C HIS A 63 7.30 7.20 1.64
N PRO A 64 8.37 7.77 2.21
CA PRO A 64 8.36 8.19 3.60
C PRO A 64 7.15 9.09 3.88
N GLU A 65 6.57 8.95 5.07
CA GLU A 65 5.36 9.68 5.51
C GLU A 65 4.03 9.25 4.85
N ASP A 66 4.04 8.23 3.99
CA ASP A 66 2.80 7.62 3.52
C ASP A 66 2.03 6.94 4.66
N VAL A 67 0.73 7.23 4.75
CA VAL A 67 -0.18 6.55 5.67
C VAL A 67 -1.09 5.62 4.86
N ILE A 68 -1.06 4.34 5.21
CA ILE A 68 -1.87 3.31 4.55
C ILE A 68 -3.11 3.06 5.41
N VAL A 69 -4.29 3.21 4.80
CA VAL A 69 -5.57 2.96 5.44
C VAL A 69 -6.25 1.79 4.75
N VAL A 70 -6.41 0.68 5.49
CA VAL A 70 -7.13 -0.52 5.04
C VAL A 70 -8.43 -0.62 5.82
N PRO A 71 -9.59 -0.25 5.23
CA PRO A 71 -10.87 -0.38 5.91
C PRO A 71 -11.30 -1.84 6.01
N GLU A 72 -12.15 -2.14 6.97
CA GLU A 72 -12.83 -3.43 7.09
C GLU A 72 -14.09 -3.44 6.22
N SER A 73 -14.42 -4.60 5.66
CA SER A 73 -15.64 -4.82 4.90
C SER A 73 -16.73 -5.38 5.80
N PHE A 74 -17.60 -4.49 6.27
CA PHE A 74 -18.85 -4.86 6.92
C PHE A 74 -19.93 -5.04 5.84
N PHE A 75 -19.92 -6.21 5.20
CA PHE A 75 -20.88 -6.65 4.17
C PHE A 75 -20.85 -5.93 2.81
#